data_AF-A0A8T5U606-F1
#
_entry.id   AF-A0A8T5U606-F1
#
_cell.length_a   1.000
_cell.length_b   1.000
_cell.length_c   1.000
_cell.angle_alpha   90.00
_cell.angle_beta   90.00
_cell.angle_gamma   90.00
#
_symmetry.space_group_name_H-M   'P 1'
#
loop_
_entity.id
_entity.type
_entity.pdbx_description
1 polymer ?
#
loop_
_entity_poly.entity_id
_entity_poly.type
_entity_poly.pdbx_seq_one_letter_code
_entity_poly.pdbx_strand_id
1 'polypeptide(L)'
;MLEHELTGQIIDKKAYKTEIAKKYTTFLAQYPEIFSDLIFGSNFDFALYDSAETYDKESPLDIFNVLRNGNGIEIKPGRAVDSDLELALSVCAVKKLIQTKTKIDYAHLFGTFCDDPDEEKGWIDFVLHKRTQTLIDMGYGRFAQTAGILKNDDDIYSI
;
A
#
# COMPACT_ATOMS: atom_id res chain seq x y z
N MET A 1 -26.23 10.33 -41.12
CA MET A 1 -25.51 9.05 -40.90
C MET A 1 -24.35 9.35 -39.99
N LEU A 2 -24.14 8.48 -39.00
CA LEU A 2 -23.24 8.64 -37.86
C LEU A 2 -21.78 8.89 -38.27
N GLU A 3 -21.19 9.95 -37.72
CA GLU A 3 -19.76 9.98 -37.42
C GLU A 3 -19.63 10.00 -35.89
N HIS A 4 -19.65 8.80 -35.30
CA HIS A 4 -19.13 8.58 -33.95
C HIS A 4 -17.60 8.58 -34.08
N GLU A 5 -16.98 9.75 -34.00
CA GLU A 5 -15.53 9.83 -33.84
C GLU A 5 -15.17 9.33 -32.45
N LEU A 6 -14.55 8.14 -32.44
CA LEU A 6 -13.81 7.57 -31.33
C LEU A 6 -12.78 8.58 -30.81
N THR A 7 -13.15 9.33 -29.78
CA THR A 7 -12.19 9.98 -28.89
C THR A 7 -11.54 8.89 -28.04
N GLY A 8 -10.64 8.14 -28.66
CA GLY A 8 -9.71 7.27 -27.96
C GLY A 8 -8.84 8.14 -27.06
N GLN A 9 -9.26 8.32 -25.81
CA GLN A 9 -8.40 8.89 -24.78
C GLN A 9 -7.15 8.01 -24.74
N ILE A 10 -6.01 8.59 -25.09
CA ILE A 10 -4.71 7.98 -24.86
C ILE A 10 -4.58 7.94 -23.33
N ILE A 11 -5.00 6.83 -22.72
CA ILE A 11 -4.77 6.57 -21.31
C ILE A 11 -3.27 6.44 -21.16
N ASP A 12 -2.63 7.47 -20.62
CA ASP A 12 -1.23 7.38 -20.23
C ASP A 12 -1.12 6.29 -19.15
N LYS A 13 -0.62 5.13 -19.54
CA LYS A 13 -0.42 3.98 -18.65
C LYS A 13 0.54 4.29 -17.49
N LYS A 14 1.26 5.41 -17.54
CA LYS A 14 2.18 5.88 -16.51
C LYS A 14 1.60 7.01 -15.66
N ALA A 15 0.35 7.40 -15.86
CA ALA A 15 -0.32 8.38 -15.01
C ALA A 15 -1.20 7.69 -13.96
N TYR A 16 -1.28 8.29 -12.77
CA TYR A 16 -2.29 7.90 -11.78
C TYR A 16 -3.68 8.09 -12.36
N LYS A 17 -4.51 7.04 -12.28
CA LYS A 17 -5.88 7.03 -12.79
C LYS A 17 -6.85 7.81 -11.89
N THR A 18 -6.51 7.95 -10.62
CA THR A 18 -7.38 8.53 -9.59
C THR A 18 -6.68 9.65 -8.81
N GLU A 19 -7.47 10.62 -8.35
CA GLU A 19 -6.98 11.69 -7.47
C GLU A 19 -6.59 11.18 -6.09
N ILE A 20 -7.21 10.09 -5.61
CA ILE A 20 -6.86 9.50 -4.31
C ILE A 20 -5.46 8.87 -4.34
N ALA A 21 -5.08 8.19 -5.42
CA ALA A 21 -3.73 7.68 -5.59
C ALA A 21 -2.71 8.81 -5.60
N LYS A 22 -2.93 9.88 -6.39
CA LYS A 22 -2.05 11.06 -6.41
C LYS A 22 -1.86 11.68 -5.02
N LYS A 23 -2.95 11.85 -4.27
CA LYS A 23 -2.89 12.39 -2.90
C LYS A 23 -2.11 11.46 -1.98
N TYR A 24 -2.34 10.17 -2.08
CA TYR A 24 -1.66 9.20 -1.24
C TYR A 24 -0.17 9.13 -1.54
N THR A 25 0.23 9.06 -2.81
CA THR A 25 1.66 9.07 -3.18
C THR A 25 2.34 10.39 -2.79
N THR A 26 1.63 11.52 -2.90
CA THR A 26 2.13 12.83 -2.43
C THR A 26 2.36 12.82 -0.93
N PHE A 27 1.41 12.27 -0.16
CA PHE A 27 1.53 12.10 1.28
C PHE A 27 2.73 11.21 1.63
N LEU A 28 2.84 10.01 1.04
CA LEU A 28 3.94 9.08 1.31
C LEU A 28 5.32 9.69 0.99
N ALA A 29 5.43 10.50 -0.06
CA ALA A 29 6.66 11.21 -0.41
C ALA A 29 7.07 12.29 0.63
N GLN A 30 6.11 12.83 1.39
CA GLN A 30 6.38 13.79 2.47
C GLN A 30 6.85 13.12 3.76
N TYR A 31 6.55 11.83 3.94
CA TYR A 31 6.87 11.06 5.15
C TYR A 31 7.72 9.82 4.81
N PRO A 32 8.92 9.99 4.22
CA PRO A 32 9.78 8.87 3.82
C PRO A 32 10.21 7.98 5.00
N GLU A 33 10.15 8.48 6.24
CA GLU A 33 10.44 7.73 7.46
C GLU A 33 9.48 6.55 7.69
N ILE A 34 8.29 6.54 7.08
CA ILE A 34 7.39 5.38 7.08
C ILE A 34 8.12 4.12 6.59
N PHE A 35 9.06 4.31 5.66
CA PHE A 35 9.81 3.25 5.00
C PHE A 35 11.24 3.11 5.54
N SER A 36 11.58 3.76 6.65
CA SER A 36 12.95 3.78 7.17
C SER A 36 13.44 2.41 7.63
N ASP A 37 12.52 1.50 7.96
CA ASP A 37 12.84 0.14 8.38
C ASP A 37 13.16 -0.79 7.21
N LEU A 38 12.76 -0.44 5.98
CA LEU A 38 12.98 -1.27 4.80
C LEU A 38 14.43 -1.23 4.34
N ILE A 39 14.94 -2.38 3.91
CA ILE A 39 16.28 -2.46 3.32
C ILE A 39 16.30 -1.83 1.91
N PHE A 40 17.50 -1.48 1.44
CA PHE A 40 17.68 -1.05 0.05
C PHE A 40 17.23 -2.16 -0.92
N GLY A 41 16.44 -1.79 -1.92
CA GLY A 41 15.91 -2.70 -2.94
C GLY A 41 14.53 -3.27 -2.62
N SER A 42 13.98 -3.04 -1.43
CA SER A 42 12.58 -3.38 -1.12
C SER A 42 11.63 -2.70 -2.11
N ASN A 43 10.74 -3.47 -2.70
CA ASN A 43 9.94 -3.09 -3.86
C ASN A 43 8.53 -3.66 -3.73
N PHE A 44 7.50 -2.84 -3.59
CA PHE A 44 6.16 -3.33 -3.27
C PHE A 44 5.08 -2.43 -3.86
N ASP A 45 3.94 -3.05 -4.14
CA ASP A 45 2.82 -2.39 -4.81
C ASP A 45 1.74 -1.98 -3.80
N PHE A 46 1.03 -0.90 -4.12
CA PHE A 46 -0.19 -0.48 -3.45
C PHE A 46 -1.33 -0.52 -4.48
N ALA A 47 -2.34 -1.34 -4.22
CA ALA A 47 -3.53 -1.45 -5.03
C ALA A 47 -4.73 -0.86 -4.28
N LEU A 48 -5.42 0.09 -4.90
CA LEU A 48 -6.53 0.81 -4.29
C LEU A 48 -7.89 0.30 -4.78
N TYR A 49 -8.78 -0.05 -3.85
CA TYR A 49 -10.10 -0.60 -4.13
C TYR A 49 -11.20 0.30 -3.56
N ASP A 50 -12.29 0.51 -4.29
CA ASP A 50 -13.49 1.20 -3.77
C ASP A 50 -14.33 0.31 -2.86
N SER A 51 -14.33 -1.02 -3.07
CA SER A 51 -15.17 -1.96 -2.35
C SER A 51 -14.51 -3.34 -2.22
N ALA A 52 -15.08 -4.19 -1.37
CA ALA A 52 -14.69 -5.60 -1.32
C ALA A 52 -15.00 -6.34 -2.63
N GLU A 53 -16.06 -5.95 -3.35
CA GLU A 53 -16.40 -6.56 -4.64
C GLU A 53 -15.32 -6.34 -5.71
N THR A 54 -14.72 -5.15 -5.77
CA THR A 54 -13.62 -4.89 -6.72
C THR A 54 -12.32 -5.56 -6.29
N TYR A 55 -12.15 -5.80 -5.00
CA TYR A 55 -11.05 -6.61 -4.46
C TYR A 55 -11.18 -8.07 -4.89
N ASP A 56 -12.34 -8.70 -4.68
CA ASP A 56 -12.62 -10.09 -5.06
C ASP A 56 -12.45 -10.32 -6.57
N LYS A 57 -12.71 -9.29 -7.38
CA LYS A 57 -12.53 -9.32 -8.85
C LYS A 57 -11.13 -8.96 -9.31
N GLU A 58 -10.20 -8.72 -8.39
CA GLU A 58 -8.82 -8.28 -8.66
C GLU A 58 -8.77 -7.04 -9.59
N SER A 59 -9.73 -6.13 -9.44
CA SER A 59 -9.92 -4.98 -10.31
C SER A 59 -9.70 -3.65 -9.56
N PRO A 60 -8.45 -3.34 -9.15
CA PRO A 60 -8.17 -2.10 -8.43
C PRO A 60 -8.43 -0.87 -9.31
N LEU A 61 -8.90 0.19 -8.67
CA LEU A 61 -9.10 1.50 -9.28
C LEU A 61 -7.77 2.08 -9.78
N ASP A 62 -6.74 1.93 -8.96
CA ASP A 62 -5.42 2.46 -9.24
C ASP A 62 -4.35 1.61 -8.55
N ILE A 63 -3.15 1.64 -9.12
CA ILE A 63 -2.01 0.90 -8.58
C ILE A 63 -0.77 1.77 -8.72
N PHE A 64 0.06 1.76 -7.69
CA PHE A 64 1.38 2.36 -7.76
C PHE A 64 2.40 1.50 -7.01
N ASN A 65 3.65 1.65 -7.40
CA ASN A 65 4.78 0.93 -6.86
C ASN A 65 5.64 1.86 -6.00
N VAL A 66 6.20 1.31 -4.91
CA VAL A 66 7.19 1.97 -4.05
C VAL A 66 8.47 1.15 -4.03
N LEU A 67 9.58 1.79 -4.38
CA LEU A 67 10.93 1.23 -4.33
C LEU A 67 11.79 1.97 -3.30
N ARG A 68 12.33 1.25 -2.32
CA ARG A 68 13.36 1.77 -1.41
C ARG A 68 14.70 1.81 -2.13
N ASN A 69 15.22 3.01 -2.37
CA ASN A 69 16.51 3.22 -3.02
C ASN A 69 17.51 3.94 -2.10
N GLY A 70 18.72 4.24 -2.60
CA GLY A 70 19.79 4.85 -1.79
C GLY A 70 19.48 6.26 -1.28
N ASN A 71 18.46 6.93 -1.85
CA ASN A 71 18.10 8.31 -1.56
C ASN A 71 16.77 8.44 -0.78
N GLY A 72 16.14 7.32 -0.38
CA GLY A 72 14.80 7.34 0.21
C GLY A 72 13.91 6.33 -0.52
N ILE A 73 12.75 6.81 -0.95
CA ILE A 73 11.82 6.04 -1.75
C ILE A 73 11.67 6.66 -3.14
N GLU A 74 11.35 5.83 -4.11
CA GLU A 74 10.83 6.23 -5.40
C GLU A 74 9.42 5.67 -5.55
N ILE A 75 8.47 6.51 -5.96
CA ILE A 75 7.07 6.12 -6.15
C ILE A 75 6.70 6.30 -7.62
N LYS A 76 6.13 5.26 -8.23
CA LYS A 76 5.76 5.25 -9.65
C LYS A 76 4.36 4.71 -9.88
N PRO A 77 3.57 5.28 -10.80
CA PRO A 77 2.30 4.67 -11.22
C PRO A 77 2.52 3.30 -11.88
N GLY A 78 1.57 2.38 -11.65
CA GLY A 78 1.61 1.00 -12.14
C GLY A 78 2.22 0.00 -11.16
N ARG A 79 2.27 -1.27 -11.58
CA ARG A 79 2.87 -2.39 -10.84
C ARG A 79 4.36 -2.52 -11.14
N ALA A 80 5.13 -2.98 -10.17
CA ALA A 80 6.44 -3.53 -10.44
C ALA A 80 6.38 -4.86 -11.21
N VAL A 81 7.48 -5.23 -11.85
CA VAL A 81 7.62 -6.53 -12.52
C VAL A 81 7.83 -7.67 -11.51
N ASP A 82 8.49 -7.38 -10.39
CA ASP A 82 8.81 -8.35 -9.32
C ASP A 82 8.69 -7.63 -7.97
N SER A 83 7.45 -7.41 -7.52
CA SER A 83 7.19 -6.84 -6.20
C SER A 83 7.31 -7.91 -5.12
N ASP A 84 7.83 -7.52 -3.96
CA ASP A 84 7.97 -8.35 -2.76
C ASP A 84 6.60 -8.73 -2.19
N LEU A 85 5.67 -7.77 -2.21
CA LEU A 85 4.28 -7.88 -1.79
C LEU A 85 3.44 -6.80 -2.48
N GLU A 86 2.13 -6.98 -2.43
CA GLU A 86 1.13 -5.95 -2.70
C GLU A 86 0.31 -5.68 -1.44
N LEU A 87 0.14 -4.40 -1.11
CA LEU A 87 -0.83 -3.92 -0.14
C LEU A 87 -2.12 -3.59 -0.89
N ALA A 88 -3.18 -4.33 -0.60
CA ALA A 88 -4.52 -4.01 -1.07
C ALA A 88 -5.20 -3.13 -0.04
N LEU A 89 -5.62 -1.92 -0.42
CA LEU A 89 -6.21 -0.95 0.50
C LEU A 89 -7.55 -0.47 0.00
N SER A 90 -8.51 -0.36 0.91
CA SER A 90 -9.72 0.35 0.60
C SER A 90 -9.47 1.86 0.51
N VAL A 91 -10.19 2.54 -0.38
CA VAL A 91 -10.16 4.00 -0.49
C VAL A 91 -10.54 4.67 0.83
N CYS A 92 -11.40 4.06 1.64
CA CYS A 92 -11.75 4.54 2.97
C CYS A 92 -10.55 4.53 3.93
N ALA A 93 -9.75 3.46 3.94
CA ALA A 93 -8.52 3.39 4.72
C ALA A 93 -7.53 4.48 4.27
N VAL A 94 -7.29 4.62 2.97
CA VAL A 94 -6.36 5.64 2.43
C VAL A 94 -6.77 7.06 2.82
N LYS A 95 -8.07 7.39 2.70
CA LYS A 95 -8.58 8.73 3.07
C LYS A 95 -8.27 9.09 4.53
N LYS A 96 -8.20 8.11 5.42
CA LYS A 96 -7.87 8.30 6.84
C LYS A 96 -6.36 8.30 7.07
N LEU A 97 -5.61 7.40 6.43
CA LEU A 97 -4.15 7.33 6.52
C LEU A 97 -3.48 8.65 6.15
N ILE A 98 -3.92 9.30 5.07
CA ILE A 98 -3.34 10.57 4.60
C ILE A 98 -3.60 11.77 5.53
N GLN A 99 -4.38 11.60 6.61
CA GLN A 99 -4.64 12.63 7.61
C GLN A 99 -3.69 12.55 8.81
N THR A 100 -2.90 11.47 8.90
CA THR A 100 -1.88 11.29 9.94
C THR A 100 -0.74 12.28 9.75
N LYS A 101 0.05 12.52 10.80
CA LYS A 101 1.16 13.51 10.78
C LYS A 101 2.50 12.93 11.22
N THR A 102 2.52 11.68 11.67
CA THR A 102 3.72 11.01 12.17
C THR A 102 3.74 9.57 11.68
N LYS A 103 4.94 9.00 11.57
CA LYS A 103 5.15 7.57 11.28
C LYS A 103 4.36 6.67 12.24
N ILE A 104 4.36 6.99 13.53
CA ILE A 104 3.75 6.16 14.57
C ILE A 104 2.22 6.17 14.43
N ASP A 105 1.62 7.36 14.24
CA ASP A 105 0.17 7.46 14.02
C ASP A 105 -0.25 6.74 12.75
N TYR A 106 0.55 6.87 11.68
CA TYR A 106 0.32 6.14 10.44
C TYR A 106 0.39 4.64 10.65
N ALA A 107 1.43 4.12 11.31
CA ALA A 107 1.63 2.70 11.54
C ALA A 107 0.52 2.10 12.40
N HIS A 108 0.15 2.75 13.51
CA HIS A 108 -0.96 2.29 14.35
C HIS A 108 -2.29 2.27 13.59
N LEU A 109 -2.62 3.34 12.87
CA LEU A 109 -3.86 3.40 12.09
C LEU A 109 -3.87 2.36 10.97
N PHE A 110 -2.73 2.17 10.29
CA PHE A 110 -2.54 1.11 9.30
C PHE A 110 -2.83 -0.27 9.91
N GLY A 111 -2.27 -0.54 11.09
CA GLY A 111 -2.51 -1.75 11.87
C GLY A 111 -3.98 -2.01 12.15
N THR A 112 -4.72 -0.98 12.59
CA THR A 112 -6.15 -1.13 12.88
C THR A 112 -6.97 -1.58 11.67
N PHE A 113 -6.60 -1.16 10.45
CA PHE A 113 -7.27 -1.60 9.23
C PHE A 113 -6.91 -3.04 8.82
N CYS A 114 -5.81 -3.58 9.34
CA CYS A 114 -5.43 -4.98 9.14
C CYS A 114 -6.13 -5.89 10.17
N ASP A 115 -6.18 -5.45 11.44
CA ASP A 115 -6.68 -6.26 12.55
C ASP A 115 -8.22 -6.28 12.65
N ASP A 116 -8.88 -5.16 12.34
CA ASP A 116 -10.36 -5.01 12.39
C ASP A 116 -10.88 -4.44 11.05
N PRO A 117 -10.79 -5.21 9.95
CA PRO A 117 -11.19 -4.75 8.62
C PRO A 117 -12.72 -4.55 8.55
N ASP A 118 -13.12 -3.38 8.03
CA ASP A 118 -14.53 -2.99 7.92
C ASP A 118 -14.76 -2.23 6.60
N GLU A 119 -15.85 -2.55 5.90
CA GLU A 119 -16.13 -1.98 4.57
C GLU A 119 -16.33 -0.46 4.61
N GLU A 120 -16.96 0.06 5.66
CA GLU A 120 -17.22 1.49 5.81
C GLU A 120 -16.03 2.22 6.41
N LYS A 121 -15.38 1.63 7.41
CA LYS A 121 -14.29 2.28 8.14
C LYS A 121 -12.96 2.16 7.40
N GLY A 122 -12.74 1.08 6.67
CA GLY A 122 -11.52 0.81 5.93
C GLY A 122 -10.93 -0.55 6.26
N TRP A 123 -10.18 -1.09 5.30
CA TRP A 123 -9.48 -2.36 5.43
C TRP A 123 -8.18 -2.31 4.63
N ILE A 124 -7.22 -3.12 5.05
CA ILE A 124 -5.96 -3.37 4.36
C ILE A 124 -5.68 -4.87 4.38
N ASP A 125 -5.33 -5.43 3.23
CA ASP A 125 -4.91 -6.82 3.07
C ASP A 125 -3.53 -6.92 2.41
N PHE A 126 -2.87 -8.06 2.60
CA PHE A 126 -1.52 -8.33 2.12
C PHE A 126 -1.51 -9.49 1.13
N VAL A 127 -1.10 -9.21 -0.11
CA VAL A 127 -0.81 -10.23 -1.11
C VAL A 127 0.69 -10.44 -1.15
N LEU A 128 1.16 -11.55 -0.55
CA LEU A 128 2.59 -11.83 -0.43
C LEU A 128 3.12 -12.54 -1.68
N HIS A 129 4.16 -11.98 -2.31
CA HIS A 129 4.86 -12.62 -3.44
C HIS A 129 6.15 -13.30 -2.99
N LYS A 130 6.67 -12.92 -1.82
CA LYS A 130 7.79 -13.56 -1.14
C LYS A 130 7.34 -14.21 0.17
N ARG A 131 8.17 -15.14 0.67
CA ARG A 131 7.92 -15.81 1.95
C ARG A 131 7.97 -14.79 3.09
N THR A 132 7.14 -14.98 4.11
CA THR A 132 7.06 -14.09 5.28
C THR A 132 8.42 -13.86 5.95
N GLN A 133 9.23 -14.91 6.13
CA GLN A 133 10.57 -14.75 6.70
C GLN A 133 11.46 -13.83 5.86
N THR A 134 11.41 -13.96 4.53
CA THR A 134 12.15 -13.08 3.62
C THR A 134 11.69 -11.63 3.77
N LEU A 135 10.38 -11.38 3.90
CA LEU A 135 9.85 -10.03 4.12
C LEU A 135 10.29 -9.46 5.48
N ILE A 136 10.31 -10.27 6.54
CA ILE A 136 10.83 -9.88 7.85
C ILE A 136 12.30 -9.46 7.74
N ASP A 137 13.13 -10.28 7.08
CA ASP A 137 14.56 -10.01 6.86
C ASP A 137 14.78 -8.74 6.01
N MET A 138 13.84 -8.41 5.12
CA MET A 138 13.82 -7.19 4.31
C MET A 138 13.32 -5.95 5.07
N GLY A 139 12.98 -6.08 6.35
CA GLY A 139 12.59 -4.98 7.22
C GLY A 139 11.10 -4.70 7.32
N TYR A 140 10.25 -5.41 6.57
CA TYR A 140 8.78 -5.30 6.69
C TYR A 140 8.30 -5.72 8.08
N GLY A 141 9.03 -6.61 8.75
CA GLY A 141 8.69 -7.09 10.11
C GLY A 141 8.66 -5.97 11.16
N ARG A 142 9.61 -5.03 11.13
CA ARG A 142 9.65 -3.91 12.10
C ARG A 142 8.47 -2.96 11.94
N PHE A 143 8.08 -2.69 10.69
CA PHE A 143 6.88 -1.91 10.40
C PHE A 143 5.62 -2.66 10.88
N ALA A 144 5.51 -3.96 10.58
CA ALA A 144 4.39 -4.79 11.01
C ALA A 144 4.28 -4.88 12.55
N GLN A 145 5.40 -4.94 13.27
CA GLN A 145 5.43 -4.87 14.74
C GLN A 145 4.94 -3.52 15.27
N THR A 146 5.43 -2.42 14.68
CA THR A 146 4.98 -1.06 15.07
C THR A 146 3.49 -0.89 14.80
N ALA A 147 2.98 -1.50 13.72
CA ALA A 147 1.58 -1.51 13.39
C ALA A 147 0.75 -2.48 14.27
N GLY A 148 1.37 -3.29 15.13
CA GLY A 148 0.67 -4.28 15.96
C GLY A 148 0.23 -5.56 15.23
N ILE A 149 0.56 -5.70 13.95
CA ILE A 149 0.20 -6.83 13.09
C ILE A 149 1.02 -8.08 13.43
N LEU A 150 2.32 -7.88 13.71
CA LEU A 150 3.21 -8.94 14.15
C LEU A 150 3.46 -8.79 15.64
N LYS A 151 3.07 -9.79 16.44
CA LYS A 151 3.42 -9.86 17.86
C LYS A 151 4.87 -10.31 18.01
N ASN A 152 5.54 -9.88 19.08
CA ASN A 152 6.89 -10.37 19.37
C ASN A 152 6.80 -11.86 19.76
N ASP A 153 7.72 -12.68 19.25
CA ASP A 153 7.79 -14.12 19.55
C ASP A 153 7.93 -14.40 21.08
N ASP A 154 8.29 -13.41 21.88
CA ASP A 154 8.37 -13.49 23.35
C ASP A 154 6.99 -13.61 24.04
N ASP A 155 5.89 -13.30 23.36
CA ASP A 155 4.55 -13.43 23.93
C ASP A 155 3.98 -14.87 23.85
N ILE A 156 4.64 -15.77 23.11
CA ILE A 156 4.17 -17.16 22.92
C ILE A 156 4.66 -18.10 24.04
N TYR A 157 5.66 -17.70 24.83
CA TYR A 157 6.19 -18.50 25.95
C TYR A 157 5.78 -18.00 27.35
N SER A 158 4.80 -17.09 27.43
CA SER A 158 4.23 -16.62 28.69
C SER A 158 2.86 -17.24 29.00
N ILE A 159 2.73 -18.57 28.91
CA ILE A 159 1.67 -19.35 29.59
C ILE A 159 2.23 -20.71 30.03
#